data_AF-A0A7W0QWB0-F1
#
_entry.id   AF-A0A7W0QWB0-F1
#
_cell.length_a   1.000
_cell.length_b   1.000
_cell.length_c   1.000
_cell.angle_alpha   90.00
_cell.angle_beta   90.00
_cell.angle_gamma   90.00
#
_symmetry.space_group_name_H-M   'P 1'
#
loop_
_entity.id
_entity.type
_entity.pdbx_description
1 polymer ?
#
loop_
_entity_poly.entity_id
_entity_poly.type
_entity_poly.pdbx_seq_one_letter_code
_entity_poly.pdbx_strand_id
1 'polypeptide(L)'
;EQYYVVWPLVVLACLRVGRGSRLPLALLCGVGAVTSAAVMALVWKASDPSRAYYGTDTRAHVILVGAGLALVLEGDRFRSWRGSWVLQAAGSAAFAWCVWLWIVVGESDDWLYRGGFLAYALATAVLMAAVIGTHRSPLGWLLALPPVQAVGRVSYGLYLWHWPVQVFTTPGRTDLDGAPLLLLKLALTAALTTASYLLVEQPVRQRRWPVVVVRRLGPVSALAVLVVILVATLGATPIPDHLRNPDQASAIPAGVVRPTGSIVPSPSGAALPTSAVLFGDSVSLSLQDDLAEALAARGLVTVKSSVGGCGMLTGEPLDLEGRPEPFGEACSSEIRGRQNADTAQYRPDLVVWLSYWEWRDRLVDGVRADIGTPEGDAVILRLMAETVDRLTSTGGHVVVLLLPVPQNTDSYTHQVGFADTVPHLNDLFRRLAASDPARVSLVDLDEIVCAGASPCPEHRDGMQIRVDGLHFTEEGAAWTAPRLADALLDPALWREP
;
A
#
# COMPACT_ATOMS: atom_id res chain seq x y z
N GLU A 1 -18.80 1.76 -14.37
CA GLU A 1 -19.53 0.83 -15.28
C GLU A 1 -20.87 0.29 -14.77
N GLN A 2 -20.94 -0.44 -13.64
CA GLN A 2 -22.18 -1.13 -13.20
C GLN A 2 -23.43 -0.22 -13.10
N TYR A 3 -23.24 1.03 -12.65
CA TYR A 3 -24.31 2.01 -12.53
C TYR A 3 -25.10 2.22 -13.83
N TYR A 4 -24.43 2.32 -14.98
CA TYR A 4 -25.10 2.62 -16.26
C TYR A 4 -26.02 1.49 -16.74
N VAL A 5 -25.80 0.26 -16.28
CA VAL A 5 -26.64 -0.91 -16.60
C VAL A 5 -27.71 -1.11 -15.54
N VAL A 6 -27.33 -1.04 -14.26
CA VAL A 6 -28.21 -1.36 -13.13
C VAL A 6 -29.20 -0.22 -12.85
N TRP A 7 -28.74 1.03 -12.86
CA TRP A 7 -29.57 2.17 -12.45
C TRP A 7 -30.82 2.39 -13.31
N PRO A 8 -30.77 2.30 -14.65
CA PRO A 8 -31.99 2.38 -15.46
C PRO A 8 -33.04 1.34 -15.07
N LEU A 9 -32.61 0.11 -14.76
CA LEU A 9 -33.51 -0.96 -14.33
C LEU A 9 -34.12 -0.66 -12.96
N VAL A 10 -33.32 -0.13 -12.03
CA VAL A 10 -33.77 0.31 -10.70
C VAL A 10 -34.79 1.42 -10.82
N VAL A 11 -34.53 2.46 -11.62
CA VAL A 11 -35.48 3.56 -11.87
C VAL A 11 -36.80 3.02 -12.43
N LEU A 12 -36.73 2.16 -13.45
CA LEU A 12 -37.92 1.55 -14.04
C LEU A 12 -38.70 0.70 -13.03
N ALA A 13 -38.02 -0.07 -12.19
CA ALA A 13 -38.65 -0.87 -11.13
C ALA A 13 -39.34 0.03 -10.10
N CYS A 14 -38.66 1.06 -9.59
CA CYS A 14 -39.22 2.01 -8.63
C CYS A 14 -40.44 2.75 -9.17
N LEU A 15 -40.41 3.17 -10.43
CA LEU A 15 -41.56 3.83 -11.08
C LEU A 15 -42.73 2.88 -11.30
N ARG A 16 -42.47 1.60 -11.62
CA ARG A 16 -43.53 0.58 -11.72
C ARG A 16 -44.17 0.27 -10.37
N VAL A 17 -43.35 0.05 -9.33
CA VAL A 17 -43.83 -0.21 -7.97
C VAL A 17 -44.60 0.98 -7.42
N GLY A 18 -44.09 2.19 -7.64
CA GLY A 18 -44.75 3.44 -7.27
C GLY A 18 -45.98 3.80 -8.11
N ARG A 19 -46.34 2.98 -9.10
CA ARG A 19 -47.44 3.23 -10.05
C ARG A 19 -47.36 4.62 -10.69
N GLY A 20 -46.15 5.05 -11.03
CA GLY A 20 -45.84 6.39 -11.57
C GLY A 20 -45.42 7.43 -10.53
N SER A 21 -45.59 7.17 -9.23
CA SER A 21 -45.04 8.00 -8.16
C SER A 21 -43.51 7.93 -8.13
N ARG A 22 -42.87 9.09 -7.94
CA ARG A 22 -41.41 9.21 -7.74
C ARG A 22 -40.98 8.94 -6.29
N LEU A 23 -41.95 8.75 -5.36
CA LEU A 23 -41.66 8.55 -3.94
C LEU A 23 -40.76 7.35 -3.64
N PRO A 24 -40.97 6.14 -4.23
CA PRO A 24 -40.09 5.01 -3.96
C PRO A 24 -38.65 5.27 -4.40
N LEU A 25 -38.46 5.99 -5.51
CA LEU A 25 -37.14 6.35 -6.00
C LEU A 25 -36.47 7.39 -5.09
N ALA A 26 -37.23 8.38 -4.60
CA ALA A 26 -36.72 9.35 -3.63
C ALA A 26 -36.31 8.68 -2.30
N LEU A 27 -37.13 7.75 -1.80
CA LEU A 27 -36.82 6.95 -0.62
C LEU A 27 -35.58 6.09 -0.83
N LEU A 28 -35.44 5.45 -1.99
CA LEU A 28 -34.25 4.67 -2.33
C LEU A 28 -32.99 5.54 -2.34
N CYS A 29 -33.04 6.72 -2.96
CA CYS A 29 -31.89 7.63 -2.97
C CYS A 29 -31.53 8.09 -1.55
N GLY A 30 -32.51 8.50 -0.75
CA GLY A 30 -32.28 9.00 0.62
C GLY A 30 -31.78 7.91 1.56
N VAL A 31 -32.54 6.82 1.71
CA VAL A 31 -32.19 5.70 2.59
C VAL A 31 -30.91 5.04 2.11
N GLY A 32 -30.79 4.78 0.80
CA GLY A 32 -29.60 4.14 0.24
C GLY A 32 -28.33 4.98 0.41
N ALA A 33 -28.41 6.32 0.31
CA ALA A 33 -27.27 7.18 0.58
C ALA A 33 -26.83 7.13 2.05
N VAL A 34 -27.80 7.18 2.99
CA VAL A 34 -27.51 7.06 4.43
C VAL A 34 -26.94 5.69 4.77
N THR A 35 -27.55 4.61 4.25
CA THR A 35 -27.06 3.25 4.48
C THR A 35 -25.67 3.05 3.89
N SER A 36 -25.42 3.52 2.68
CA SER A 36 -24.10 3.41 2.04
C SER A 36 -23.01 4.16 2.83
N ALA A 37 -23.30 5.37 3.30
CA ALA A 37 -22.38 6.13 4.15
C ALA A 37 -22.19 5.47 5.54
N ALA A 38 -23.24 4.89 6.12
CA ALA A 38 -23.14 4.15 7.37
C ALA A 38 -22.28 2.89 7.21
N VAL A 39 -22.46 2.12 6.14
CA VAL A 39 -21.60 0.96 5.85
C VAL A 39 -20.16 1.40 5.66
N MET A 40 -19.90 2.51 4.93
CA MET A 40 -18.55 3.07 4.82
C MET A 40 -17.93 3.37 6.18
N ALA A 41 -18.67 4.03 7.08
CA ALA A 41 -18.19 4.34 8.42
C ALA A 41 -17.93 3.08 9.26
N LEU A 42 -18.70 2.01 9.06
CA LEU A 42 -18.56 0.75 9.79
C LEU A 42 -17.39 -0.10 9.31
N VAL A 43 -17.08 -0.07 8.00
CA VAL A 43 -15.96 -0.84 7.42
C VAL A 43 -14.67 -0.05 7.33
N TRP A 44 -14.69 1.23 7.74
CA TRP A 44 -13.51 2.07 7.76
C TRP A 44 -12.44 1.51 8.69
N LYS A 45 -11.22 1.42 8.15
CA LYS A 45 -10.01 1.15 8.89
C LYS A 45 -8.97 2.13 8.36
N ALA A 46 -8.30 2.86 9.25
CA ALA A 46 -7.24 3.83 8.89
C ALA A 46 -6.04 3.18 8.17
N SER A 47 -6.03 1.87 8.19
CA SER A 47 -4.88 1.02 8.15
C SER A 47 -4.94 0.18 6.85
N ASP A 48 -6.16 -0.20 6.43
CA ASP A 48 -6.52 -0.52 5.05
C ASP A 48 -7.81 0.23 4.63
N PRO A 49 -7.71 1.37 3.92
CA PRO A 49 -8.86 2.13 3.46
C PRO A 49 -9.57 1.49 2.26
N SER A 50 -8.97 0.47 1.62
CA SER A 50 -9.36 -0.01 0.28
C SER A 50 -10.80 -0.51 0.23
N ARG A 51 -11.23 -1.27 1.23
CA ARG A 51 -12.62 -1.78 1.28
C ARG A 51 -13.65 -0.65 1.40
N ALA A 52 -13.34 0.37 2.21
CA ALA A 52 -14.21 1.51 2.40
C ALA A 52 -14.24 2.40 1.14
N TYR A 53 -13.08 2.61 0.51
CA TYR A 53 -12.91 3.52 -0.62
C TYR A 53 -13.36 2.94 -1.98
N TYR A 54 -13.05 1.67 -2.27
CA TYR A 54 -13.37 1.01 -3.55
C TYR A 54 -14.68 0.20 -3.53
N GLY A 55 -15.29 0.04 -2.35
CA GLY A 55 -16.56 -0.65 -2.21
C GLY A 55 -17.69 0.02 -2.97
N THR A 56 -18.40 -0.74 -3.80
CA THR A 56 -19.58 -0.21 -4.52
C THR A 56 -20.70 0.16 -3.56
N ASP A 57 -20.90 -0.65 -2.52
CA ASP A 57 -21.89 -0.45 -1.46
C ASP A 57 -21.54 0.72 -0.53
N THR A 58 -20.25 0.94 -0.25
CA THR A 58 -19.77 2.04 0.59
C THR A 58 -19.73 3.38 -0.13
N ARG A 59 -19.55 3.39 -1.47
CA ARG A 59 -19.50 4.61 -2.31
C ARG A 59 -20.80 4.96 -3.02
N ALA A 60 -21.80 4.09 -3.00
CA ALA A 60 -23.08 4.32 -3.68
C ALA A 60 -23.74 5.66 -3.28
N HIS A 61 -23.54 6.14 -2.04
CA HIS A 61 -24.11 7.38 -1.54
C HIS A 61 -23.83 8.60 -2.44
N VAL A 62 -22.63 8.72 -3.01
CA VAL A 62 -22.27 9.89 -3.86
C VAL A 62 -23.20 9.97 -5.08
N ILE A 63 -23.44 8.83 -5.71
CA ILE A 63 -24.27 8.74 -6.91
C ILE A 63 -25.75 8.87 -6.54
N LEU A 64 -26.18 8.26 -5.44
CA LEU A 64 -27.56 8.34 -4.95
C LEU A 64 -27.95 9.77 -4.53
N VAL A 65 -27.01 10.54 -3.96
CA VAL A 65 -27.20 11.97 -3.68
C VAL A 65 -27.44 12.74 -4.97
N GLY A 66 -26.62 12.51 -6.01
CA GLY A 66 -26.82 13.12 -7.33
C GLY A 66 -28.15 12.72 -7.99
N ALA A 67 -28.55 11.46 -7.87
CA ALA A 67 -29.83 10.98 -8.37
C ALA A 67 -31.02 11.58 -7.59
N GLY A 68 -30.90 11.72 -6.28
CA GLY A 68 -31.86 12.42 -5.43
C GLY A 68 -31.99 13.89 -5.81
N LEU A 69 -30.87 14.58 -6.08
CA LEU A 69 -30.87 15.94 -6.57
C LEU A 69 -31.67 16.07 -7.87
N ALA A 70 -31.50 15.16 -8.83
CA ALA A 70 -32.27 15.20 -10.08
C ALA A 70 -33.80 15.19 -9.84
N LEU A 71 -34.28 14.45 -8.84
CA LEU A 71 -35.70 14.46 -8.46
C LEU A 71 -36.13 15.80 -7.84
N VAL A 72 -35.27 16.42 -7.04
CA VAL A 72 -35.51 17.74 -6.43
C VAL A 72 -35.60 18.81 -7.52
N LEU A 73 -34.68 18.80 -8.50
CA LEU A 73 -34.63 19.78 -9.58
C LEU A 73 -35.88 19.78 -10.48
N GLU A 74 -36.54 18.63 -10.58
CA GLU A 74 -37.79 18.42 -11.31
C GLU A 74 -39.05 18.78 -10.50
N GLY A 75 -38.92 19.06 -9.20
CA GLY A 75 -40.04 19.40 -8.33
C GLY A 75 -40.45 20.87 -8.38
N ASP A 76 -41.73 21.16 -8.14
CA ASP A 76 -42.27 22.53 -8.15
C ASP A 76 -41.62 23.45 -7.11
N ARG A 77 -41.18 22.90 -5.97
CA ARG A 77 -40.44 23.66 -4.95
C ARG A 77 -39.10 24.20 -5.44
N PHE A 78 -38.38 23.46 -6.29
CA PHE A 78 -37.15 23.99 -6.84
C PHE A 78 -37.42 25.17 -7.78
N ARG A 79 -38.56 25.16 -8.48
CA ARG A 79 -38.97 26.27 -9.37
C ARG A 79 -39.12 27.59 -8.62
N SER A 80 -39.55 27.58 -7.35
CA SER A 80 -39.65 28.80 -6.54
C SER A 80 -38.31 29.29 -5.98
N TRP A 81 -37.30 28.42 -5.89
CA TRP A 81 -35.94 28.78 -5.46
C TRP A 81 -35.00 29.16 -6.60
N ARG A 82 -35.40 28.90 -7.85
CA ARG A 82 -34.68 29.37 -9.04
C ARG A 82 -34.54 30.88 -8.98
N GLY A 83 -33.32 31.38 -9.21
CA GLY A 83 -33.03 32.81 -9.09
C GLY A 83 -32.75 33.31 -7.67
N SER A 84 -32.96 32.52 -6.62
CA SER A 84 -32.80 33.02 -5.25
C SER A 84 -31.34 33.27 -4.88
N TRP A 85 -31.08 34.41 -4.22
CA TRP A 85 -29.75 34.74 -3.71
C TRP A 85 -29.29 33.75 -2.64
N VAL A 86 -30.22 33.16 -1.87
CA VAL A 86 -29.93 32.14 -0.85
C VAL A 86 -29.30 30.92 -1.49
N LEU A 87 -29.88 30.42 -2.58
CA LEU A 87 -29.31 29.28 -3.31
C LEU A 87 -27.93 29.61 -3.89
N GLN A 88 -27.71 30.84 -4.35
CA GLN A 88 -26.40 31.28 -4.84
C GLN A 88 -25.35 31.38 -3.74
N ALA A 89 -25.71 31.93 -2.58
CA ALA A 89 -24.84 32.00 -1.42
C ALA A 89 -24.48 30.60 -0.93
N ALA A 90 -25.47 29.71 -0.82
CA ALA A 90 -25.26 28.31 -0.44
C ALA A 90 -24.36 27.57 -1.44
N GLY A 91 -24.58 27.74 -2.75
CA GLY A 91 -23.74 27.15 -3.79
C GLY A 91 -22.30 27.67 -3.77
N SER A 92 -22.12 28.96 -3.54
CA SER A 92 -20.79 29.59 -3.46
C SER A 92 -20.04 29.14 -2.20
N ALA A 93 -20.73 29.04 -1.07
CA ALA A 93 -20.18 28.51 0.17
C ALA A 93 -19.81 27.02 0.02
N ALA A 94 -20.68 26.23 -0.61
CA ALA A 94 -20.39 24.82 -0.90
C ALA A 94 -19.19 24.67 -1.82
N PHE A 95 -19.07 25.49 -2.87
CA PHE A 95 -17.90 25.49 -3.76
C PHE A 95 -16.62 25.83 -3.00
N ALA A 96 -16.63 26.91 -2.22
CA ALA A 96 -15.48 27.33 -1.42
C ALA A 96 -15.08 26.25 -0.41
N TRP A 97 -16.05 25.60 0.24
CA TRP A 97 -15.81 24.49 1.15
C TRP A 97 -15.21 23.28 0.43
N CYS A 98 -15.72 22.88 -0.74
CA CYS A 98 -15.14 21.80 -1.53
C CYS A 98 -13.69 22.09 -1.95
N VAL A 99 -13.38 23.34 -2.34
CA VAL A 99 -12.02 23.78 -2.68
C VAL A 99 -11.12 23.78 -1.44
N TRP A 100 -11.61 24.25 -0.30
CA TRP A 100 -10.87 24.24 0.97
C TRP A 100 -10.52 22.81 1.40
N LEU A 101 -11.49 21.88 1.33
CA LEU A 101 -11.25 20.48 1.64
C LEU A 101 -10.19 19.86 0.73
N TRP A 102 -10.21 20.19 -0.57
CA TRP A 102 -9.21 19.69 -1.52
C TRP A 102 -7.76 20.11 -1.18
N ILE A 103 -7.58 21.22 -0.44
CA ILE A 103 -6.25 21.75 -0.06
C ILE A 103 -5.79 21.19 1.29
N VAL A 104 -6.71 21.02 2.24
CA VAL A 104 -6.36 20.79 3.66
C VAL A 104 -6.50 19.33 4.09
N VAL A 105 -7.32 18.54 3.40
CA VAL A 105 -7.73 17.21 3.87
C VAL A 105 -6.86 16.13 3.22
N GLY A 106 -6.30 15.26 4.05
CA GLY A 106 -5.56 14.08 3.61
C GLY A 106 -6.49 12.95 3.16
N GLU A 107 -6.00 12.06 2.30
CA GLU A 107 -6.78 10.91 1.81
C GLU A 107 -7.11 9.87 2.90
N SER A 108 -6.35 9.87 4.00
CA SER A 108 -6.47 8.96 5.14
C SER A 108 -7.19 9.56 6.35
N ASP A 109 -7.76 10.78 6.22
CA ASP A 109 -8.42 11.45 7.34
C ASP A 109 -9.68 10.70 7.80
N ASP A 110 -9.70 10.22 9.05
CA ASP A 110 -10.76 9.42 9.66
C ASP A 110 -12.18 10.00 9.48
N TRP A 111 -12.32 11.31 9.66
CA TRP A 111 -13.61 11.98 9.60
C TRP A 111 -14.23 11.92 8.19
N LEU A 112 -13.39 11.79 7.14
CA LEU A 112 -13.83 11.72 5.76
C LEU A 112 -14.67 10.47 5.51
N TYR A 113 -14.27 9.34 6.09
CA TYR A 113 -14.94 8.05 5.96
C TYR A 113 -16.11 7.88 6.93
N ARG A 114 -16.14 8.66 8.02
CA ARG A 114 -17.24 8.70 9.00
C ARG A 114 -18.34 9.70 8.66
N GLY A 115 -18.50 10.02 7.37
CA GLY A 115 -19.57 10.89 6.85
C GLY A 115 -19.09 12.10 6.06
N GLY A 116 -17.79 12.43 6.09
CA GLY A 116 -17.24 13.52 5.29
C GLY A 116 -17.47 13.36 3.79
N PHE A 117 -17.37 12.15 3.23
CA PHE A 117 -17.71 11.90 1.81
C PHE A 117 -19.19 12.14 1.50
N LEU A 118 -20.10 11.81 2.42
CA LEU A 118 -21.52 12.13 2.28
C LEU A 118 -21.73 13.64 2.32
N ALA A 119 -21.08 14.35 3.25
CA ALA A 119 -21.13 15.80 3.33
C ALA A 119 -20.58 16.46 2.06
N TYR A 120 -19.47 15.96 1.51
CA TYR A 120 -18.90 16.41 0.24
C TYR A 120 -19.85 16.19 -0.94
N ALA A 121 -20.51 15.02 -1.01
CA ALA A 121 -21.52 14.73 -2.03
C ALA A 121 -22.72 15.69 -1.92
N LEU A 122 -23.19 15.99 -0.71
CA LEU A 122 -24.27 16.94 -0.47
C LEU A 122 -23.88 18.38 -0.83
N ALA A 123 -22.68 18.82 -0.48
CA ALA A 123 -22.17 20.14 -0.87
C ALA A 123 -22.06 20.26 -2.39
N THR A 124 -21.57 19.21 -3.05
CA THR A 124 -21.53 19.14 -4.52
C THR A 124 -22.94 19.21 -5.11
N ALA A 125 -23.93 18.57 -4.49
CA ALA A 125 -25.32 18.66 -4.93
C ALA A 125 -25.90 20.07 -4.77
N VAL A 126 -25.58 20.78 -3.68
CA VAL A 126 -25.97 22.19 -3.46
C VAL A 126 -25.32 23.10 -4.50
N LEU A 127 -24.02 22.91 -4.77
CA LEU A 127 -23.29 23.60 -5.83
C LEU A 127 -23.98 23.40 -7.20
N MET A 128 -24.25 22.15 -7.57
CA MET A 128 -24.93 21.83 -8.82
C MET A 128 -26.32 22.47 -8.90
N ALA A 129 -27.10 22.43 -7.82
CA ALA A 129 -28.41 23.06 -7.75
C ALA A 129 -28.33 24.58 -7.99
N ALA A 130 -27.31 25.25 -7.44
CA ALA A 130 -27.10 26.68 -7.62
C ALA A 130 -26.72 27.05 -9.06
N VAL A 131 -25.84 26.26 -9.70
CA VAL A 131 -25.42 26.48 -11.09
C VAL A 131 -26.57 26.24 -12.06
N ILE A 132 -27.39 25.19 -11.83
CA ILE A 132 -28.55 24.88 -12.69
C ILE A 132 -29.71 25.86 -12.45
N GLY A 133 -29.89 26.32 -11.21
CA GLY A 133 -31.01 27.15 -10.80
C GLY A 133 -30.96 28.60 -11.28
N THR A 134 -29.79 29.09 -11.72
CA THR A 134 -29.63 30.46 -12.22
C THR A 134 -28.66 30.57 -13.38
N HIS A 135 -29.09 31.17 -14.49
CA HIS A 135 -28.23 31.44 -15.64
C HIS A 135 -27.33 32.67 -15.48
N ARG A 136 -27.54 33.51 -14.46
CA ARG A 136 -26.82 34.77 -14.24
C ARG A 136 -26.30 34.87 -12.79
N SER A 137 -25.33 34.04 -12.43
CA SER A 137 -24.61 34.16 -11.17
C SER A 137 -23.10 34.24 -11.37
N PRO A 138 -22.35 34.91 -10.47
CA PRO A 138 -20.88 34.96 -10.54
C PRO A 138 -20.25 33.56 -10.55
N LEU A 139 -20.77 32.65 -9.73
CA LEU A 139 -20.35 31.25 -9.69
C LEU A 139 -20.61 30.52 -11.01
N GLY A 140 -21.80 30.70 -11.59
CA GLY A 140 -22.13 30.15 -12.89
C GLY A 140 -21.24 30.69 -14.01
N TRP A 141 -20.91 31.99 -13.98
CA TRP A 141 -19.98 32.61 -14.92
C TRP A 141 -18.56 32.03 -14.81
N LEU A 142 -18.05 31.90 -13.58
CA LEU A 142 -16.74 31.32 -13.31
C LEU A 142 -16.63 29.87 -13.83
N LEU A 143 -17.64 29.04 -13.54
CA LEU A 143 -17.67 27.65 -13.98
C LEU A 143 -18.01 27.50 -15.47
N ALA A 144 -18.53 28.55 -16.10
CA ALA A 144 -18.80 28.60 -17.53
C ALA A 144 -17.59 29.08 -18.35
N LEU A 145 -16.45 29.39 -17.73
CA LEU A 145 -15.24 29.76 -18.46
C LEU A 145 -14.85 28.66 -19.47
N PRO A 146 -14.48 29.02 -20.71
CA PRO A 146 -14.13 28.05 -21.74
C PRO A 146 -13.14 26.95 -21.33
N PRO A 147 -12.02 27.24 -20.61
CA PRO A 147 -11.08 26.19 -20.20
C PRO A 147 -11.71 25.21 -19.19
N VAL A 148 -12.50 25.70 -18.23
CA VAL A 148 -13.18 24.87 -17.24
C VAL A 148 -14.18 23.94 -17.92
N GLN A 149 -14.97 24.47 -18.86
CA GLN A 149 -15.88 23.66 -19.65
C GLN A 149 -15.14 22.67 -20.56
N ALA A 150 -13.99 23.04 -21.12
CA ALA A 150 -13.20 22.15 -21.98
C ALA A 150 -12.72 20.92 -21.19
N VAL A 151 -12.20 21.11 -19.98
CA VAL A 151 -11.85 20.01 -19.06
C VAL A 151 -13.08 19.18 -18.73
N GLY A 152 -14.21 19.82 -18.38
CA GLY A 152 -15.47 19.13 -18.09
C GLY A 152 -15.95 18.24 -19.24
N ARG A 153 -15.81 18.68 -20.50
CA ARG A 153 -16.21 17.92 -21.69
C ARG A 153 -15.41 16.64 -21.91
N VAL A 154 -14.15 16.60 -21.46
CA VAL A 154 -13.25 15.45 -21.62
C VAL A 154 -12.95 14.74 -20.29
N SER A 155 -13.67 15.10 -19.23
CA SER A 155 -13.42 14.64 -17.86
C SER A 155 -13.45 13.12 -17.71
N TYR A 156 -14.30 12.42 -18.47
CA TYR A 156 -14.34 10.97 -18.48
C TYR A 156 -13.05 10.35 -19.01
N GLY A 157 -12.59 10.78 -20.19
CA GLY A 157 -11.31 10.34 -20.75
C GLY A 157 -10.13 10.70 -19.85
N LEU A 158 -10.16 11.89 -19.25
CA LEU A 158 -9.13 12.34 -18.30
C LEU A 158 -9.05 11.40 -17.09
N TYR A 159 -10.19 11.10 -16.49
CA TYR A 159 -10.28 10.13 -15.40
C TYR A 159 -9.80 8.73 -15.81
N LEU A 160 -10.08 8.29 -17.04
CA LEU A 160 -9.65 6.97 -17.49
C LEU A 160 -8.14 6.88 -17.74
N TRP A 161 -7.55 7.88 -18.39
CA TRP A 161 -6.18 7.79 -18.89
C TRP A 161 -5.12 8.33 -17.93
N HIS A 162 -5.47 9.18 -16.97
CA HIS A 162 -4.47 9.72 -16.03
C HIS A 162 -3.82 8.61 -15.19
N TRP A 163 -4.60 7.64 -14.70
CA TRP A 163 -4.10 6.59 -13.81
C TRP A 163 -3.13 5.62 -14.52
N PRO A 164 -3.44 5.05 -15.70
CA PRO A 164 -2.47 4.23 -16.43
C PRO A 164 -1.19 5.01 -16.76
N VAL A 165 -1.30 6.27 -17.17
CA VAL A 165 -0.11 7.10 -17.42
C VAL A 165 0.72 7.22 -16.14
N GLN A 166 0.11 7.49 -14.99
CA GLN A 166 0.79 7.60 -13.71
C GLN A 166 1.56 6.31 -13.35
N VAL A 167 0.95 5.15 -13.58
CA VAL A 167 1.52 3.82 -13.28
C VAL A 167 2.60 3.41 -14.28
N PHE A 168 2.46 3.77 -15.56
CA PHE A 168 3.42 3.39 -16.59
C PHE A 168 4.62 4.32 -16.70
N THR A 169 4.48 5.60 -16.33
CA THR A 169 5.55 6.60 -16.41
C THR A 169 6.23 6.78 -15.06
N THR A 170 7.08 5.82 -14.72
CA THR A 170 7.93 5.85 -13.53
C THR A 170 9.34 6.32 -13.89
N PRO A 171 10.09 6.92 -12.95
CA PRO A 171 11.48 7.31 -13.19
C PRO A 171 12.33 6.18 -13.79
N GLY A 172 12.18 4.94 -13.27
CA GLY A 172 12.92 3.77 -13.76
C GLY A 172 12.59 3.31 -15.20
N ARG A 173 11.49 3.81 -15.80
CA ARG A 173 11.14 3.49 -17.21
C ARG A 173 11.45 4.60 -18.18
N THR A 174 11.52 5.85 -17.70
CA THR A 174 11.66 7.02 -18.56
C THR A 174 12.98 7.76 -18.38
N ASP A 175 13.77 7.44 -17.35
CA ASP A 175 14.98 8.16 -16.94
C ASP A 175 14.72 9.66 -16.68
N LEU A 176 13.49 9.99 -16.28
CA LEU A 176 13.04 11.35 -15.98
C LEU A 176 12.49 11.42 -14.57
N ASP A 177 12.80 12.51 -13.87
CA ASP A 177 12.32 12.81 -12.54
C ASP A 177 11.72 14.23 -12.47
N GLY A 178 11.19 14.59 -11.30
CA GLY A 178 10.72 15.95 -11.00
C GLY A 178 9.76 16.58 -12.03
N ALA A 179 10.06 17.83 -12.42
CA ALA A 179 9.24 18.60 -13.35
C ALA A 179 9.20 18.01 -14.77
N PRO A 180 10.31 17.52 -15.37
CA PRO A 180 10.26 16.81 -16.66
C PRO A 180 9.29 15.63 -16.68
N LEU A 181 9.31 14.78 -15.65
CA LEU A 181 8.39 13.65 -15.55
C LEU A 181 6.93 14.10 -15.39
N LEU A 182 6.68 15.14 -14.60
CA LEU A 182 5.34 15.72 -14.45
C LEU A 182 4.81 16.25 -15.79
N LEU A 183 5.64 16.99 -16.53
CA LEU A 183 5.26 17.51 -17.85
C LEU A 183 4.95 16.38 -18.83
N LEU A 184 5.73 15.30 -18.82
CA LEU A 184 5.47 14.11 -19.62
C LEU A 184 4.12 13.47 -19.25
N LYS A 185 3.85 13.29 -17.95
CA LYS A 185 2.58 12.73 -17.43
C LYS A 185 1.38 13.56 -17.88
N LEU A 186 1.47 14.88 -17.76
CA LEU A 186 0.41 15.80 -18.17
C LEU A 186 0.21 15.76 -19.70
N ALA A 187 1.30 15.77 -20.47
CA ALA A 187 1.25 15.72 -21.93
C ALA A 187 0.63 14.41 -22.45
N LEU A 188 1.06 13.26 -21.91
CA LEU A 188 0.53 11.95 -22.29
C LEU A 188 -0.95 11.80 -21.89
N THR A 189 -1.31 12.23 -20.68
CA THR A 189 -2.70 12.21 -20.23
C THR A 189 -3.57 13.08 -21.14
N ALA A 190 -3.13 14.30 -21.46
CA ALA A 190 -3.85 15.19 -22.37
C ALA A 190 -3.97 14.62 -23.78
N ALA A 191 -2.90 14.04 -24.33
CA ALA A 191 -2.88 13.43 -25.65
C ALA A 191 -3.84 12.23 -25.74
N LEU A 192 -3.75 11.28 -24.80
CA LEU A 192 -4.61 10.10 -24.75
C LEU A 192 -6.08 10.46 -24.51
N THR A 193 -6.34 11.40 -23.60
CA THR A 193 -7.68 11.93 -23.35
C THR A 193 -8.26 12.57 -24.61
N THR A 194 -7.49 13.41 -25.30
CA THR A 194 -7.94 14.08 -26.53
C THR A 194 -8.17 13.08 -27.65
N ALA A 195 -7.27 12.11 -27.82
CA ALA A 195 -7.42 11.04 -28.80
C ALA A 195 -8.68 10.19 -28.52
N SER A 196 -8.87 9.75 -27.27
CA SER A 196 -10.08 9.04 -26.82
C SER A 196 -11.35 9.84 -27.12
N TYR A 197 -11.34 11.12 -26.75
CA TYR A 197 -12.49 11.99 -26.93
C TYR A 197 -12.85 12.18 -28.41
N LEU A 198 -11.88 12.43 -29.28
CA LEU A 198 -12.11 12.70 -30.70
C LEU A 198 -12.36 11.42 -31.53
N LEU A 199 -11.69 10.32 -31.21
CA LEU A 199 -11.70 9.09 -32.02
C LEU A 199 -12.74 8.07 -31.55
N VAL A 200 -13.09 8.07 -30.27
CA VAL A 200 -14.01 7.08 -29.68
C VAL A 200 -15.27 7.75 -29.16
N GLU A 201 -15.14 8.69 -28.23
CA GLU A 201 -16.28 9.23 -27.49
C GLU A 201 -17.21 10.07 -28.39
N GLN A 202 -16.65 11.03 -29.16
CA GLN A 202 -17.44 11.87 -30.06
C GLN A 202 -18.15 11.09 -31.16
N PRO A 203 -17.50 10.17 -31.90
CA PRO A 203 -18.17 9.37 -32.93
C PRO A 203 -19.31 8.51 -32.39
N VAL A 204 -19.13 7.89 -31.21
CA VAL A 204 -20.18 7.11 -30.54
C VAL A 204 -21.33 8.01 -30.09
N ARG A 205 -21.01 9.14 -29.43
CA ARG A 205 -22.02 10.08 -28.90
C ARG A 205 -22.85 10.76 -29.98
N GLN A 206 -22.24 11.04 -31.13
CA GLN A 206 -22.92 11.60 -32.31
C GLN A 206 -23.50 10.52 -33.24
N ARG A 207 -23.46 9.24 -32.84
CA ARG A 207 -23.95 8.09 -33.63
C ARG A 207 -23.37 8.01 -35.04
N ARG A 208 -22.13 8.48 -35.22
CA ARG A 208 -21.41 8.42 -36.50
C ARG A 208 -20.92 7.00 -36.81
N TRP A 209 -20.83 6.14 -35.80
CA TRP A 209 -20.53 4.73 -36.02
C TRP A 209 -21.80 3.96 -36.42
N PRO A 210 -21.76 3.14 -37.48
CA PRO A 210 -22.87 2.29 -37.85
C PRO A 210 -23.25 1.37 -36.68
N VAL A 211 -24.54 1.19 -36.42
CA VAL A 211 -25.06 0.31 -35.34
C VAL A 211 -24.49 -1.11 -35.46
N VAL A 212 -24.20 -1.56 -36.68
CA VAL A 212 -23.58 -2.87 -36.96
C VAL A 212 -22.14 -2.94 -36.42
N VAL A 213 -21.35 -1.86 -36.53
CA VAL A 213 -19.98 -1.79 -36.00
C VAL A 213 -20.01 -1.82 -34.48
N VAL A 214 -20.92 -1.06 -33.84
CA VAL A 214 -21.09 -1.06 -32.39
C VAL A 214 -21.55 -2.44 -31.86
N ARG A 215 -22.51 -3.10 -32.53
CA ARG A 215 -22.98 -4.45 -32.15
C ARG A 215 -21.92 -5.54 -32.34
N ARG A 216 -20.99 -5.38 -33.29
CA ARG A 216 -19.93 -6.37 -33.56
C ARG A 216 -18.68 -6.16 -32.71
N LEU A 217 -18.25 -4.91 -32.53
CA LEU A 217 -17.06 -4.59 -31.75
C LEU A 217 -17.35 -4.60 -30.24
N GLY A 218 -18.56 -4.25 -29.79
CA GLY A 218 -18.91 -4.23 -28.37
C GLY A 218 -18.61 -5.53 -27.62
N PRO A 219 -19.09 -6.71 -28.10
CA PRO A 219 -18.79 -8.00 -27.47
C PRO A 219 -17.30 -8.36 -27.52
N VAL A 220 -16.60 -8.00 -28.61
CA VAL A 220 -15.17 -8.29 -28.79
C VAL A 220 -14.31 -7.44 -27.85
N SER A 221 -14.61 -6.15 -27.72
CA SER A 221 -13.96 -5.25 -26.75
C SER A 221 -14.25 -5.68 -25.32
N ALA A 222 -15.49 -6.09 -25.00
CA ALA A 222 -15.84 -6.59 -23.68
C ALA A 222 -15.12 -7.90 -23.35
N LEU A 223 -15.03 -8.82 -24.31
CA LEU A 223 -14.26 -10.06 -24.16
C LEU A 223 -12.76 -9.78 -24.02
N ALA A 224 -12.21 -8.86 -24.82
CA ALA A 224 -10.80 -8.48 -24.72
C ALA A 224 -10.47 -7.86 -23.35
N VAL A 225 -11.34 -6.96 -22.84
CA VAL A 225 -11.19 -6.40 -21.49
C VAL A 225 -11.33 -7.50 -20.43
N LEU A 226 -12.30 -8.40 -20.57
CA LEU A 226 -12.47 -9.52 -19.66
C LEU A 226 -11.24 -10.45 -19.67
N VAL A 227 -10.69 -10.74 -20.84
CA VAL A 227 -9.48 -11.57 -21.00
C VAL A 227 -8.26 -10.84 -20.42
N VAL A 228 -8.10 -9.53 -20.64
CA VAL A 228 -7.02 -8.75 -20.03
C VAL A 228 -7.14 -8.77 -18.52
N ILE A 229 -8.35 -8.56 -17.97
CA ILE A 229 -8.61 -8.68 -16.53
C ILE A 229 -8.28 -10.10 -16.07
N LEU A 230 -8.79 -11.13 -16.76
CA LEU A 230 -8.59 -12.52 -16.37
C LEU A 230 -7.11 -12.90 -16.40
N VAL A 231 -6.37 -12.55 -17.45
CA VAL A 231 -4.92 -12.80 -17.59
C VAL A 231 -4.13 -12.01 -16.56
N ALA A 232 -4.45 -10.73 -16.35
CA ALA A 232 -3.85 -9.91 -15.30
C ALA A 232 -4.13 -10.47 -13.89
N THR A 233 -5.28 -11.14 -13.68
CA THR A 233 -5.61 -11.80 -12.41
C THR A 233 -5.10 -13.24 -12.30
N LEU A 234 -4.82 -13.92 -13.41
CA LEU A 234 -4.28 -15.29 -13.45
C LEU A 234 -2.77 -15.29 -13.25
N GLY A 235 -2.07 -14.23 -13.69
CA GLY A 235 -0.67 -13.97 -13.36
C GLY A 235 -0.46 -13.16 -12.08
N ALA A 236 -1.54 -12.62 -11.50
CA ALA A 236 -1.48 -12.09 -10.15
C ALA A 236 -1.38 -13.28 -9.19
N THR A 237 -0.16 -13.53 -8.71
CA THR A 237 0.00 -14.24 -7.46
C THR A 237 -0.87 -13.52 -6.43
N PRO A 238 -1.73 -14.23 -5.66
CA PRO A 238 -2.47 -13.58 -4.61
C PRO A 238 -1.46 -12.81 -3.77
N ILE A 239 -1.62 -11.48 -3.69
CA ILE A 239 -0.85 -10.64 -2.79
C ILE A 239 -0.85 -11.39 -1.45
N PRO A 240 0.31 -11.88 -0.99
CA PRO A 240 0.41 -12.66 0.23
C PRO A 240 -0.41 -11.99 1.34
N ASP A 241 -1.12 -12.76 2.17
CA ASP A 241 -2.06 -12.19 3.14
C ASP A 241 -1.42 -11.14 4.07
N HIS A 242 -0.11 -11.22 4.29
CA HIS A 242 0.69 -10.24 5.06
C HIS A 242 0.85 -8.87 4.37
N LEU A 243 0.67 -8.78 3.04
CA LEU A 243 0.61 -7.53 2.27
C LEU A 243 -0.83 -7.02 2.06
N ARG A 244 -1.85 -7.85 2.34
CA ARG A 244 -3.27 -7.50 2.24
C ARG A 244 -3.85 -6.85 3.50
N ASN A 245 -3.27 -7.17 4.66
CA ASN A 245 -3.61 -6.57 5.95
C ASN A 245 -2.29 -6.21 6.66
N PRO A 246 -1.67 -5.05 6.37
CA PRO A 246 -0.45 -4.63 7.07
C PRO A 246 -0.67 -4.44 8.59
N ASP A 247 -1.91 -4.30 9.05
CA ASP A 247 -2.27 -4.00 10.46
C ASP A 247 -2.68 -5.23 11.26
N GLN A 248 -2.89 -6.34 10.57
CA GLN A 248 -2.82 -7.61 11.25
C GLN A 248 -1.37 -8.01 11.11
N ALA A 249 -0.61 -7.89 12.20
CA ALA A 249 0.51 -8.76 12.46
C ALA A 249 -0.02 -10.18 12.29
N SER A 250 -0.05 -10.64 11.04
CA SER A 250 -0.67 -11.89 10.64
C SER A 250 0.41 -12.87 11.01
N ALA A 251 0.39 -13.29 12.27
CA ALA A 251 1.27 -14.29 12.80
C ALA A 251 1.02 -15.57 12.01
N ILE A 252 1.75 -15.73 10.91
CA ILE A 252 1.90 -17.01 10.24
C ILE A 252 2.50 -17.90 11.33
N PRO A 253 1.83 -18.99 11.72
CA PRO A 253 2.35 -19.88 12.76
C PRO A 253 3.77 -20.31 12.38
N ALA A 254 4.65 -20.38 13.39
CA ALA A 254 6.03 -20.79 13.17
C ALA A 254 6.09 -22.09 12.36
N GLY A 255 6.73 -22.05 11.20
CA GLY A 255 6.81 -23.18 10.27
C GLY A 255 8.12 -23.93 10.44
N VAL A 256 8.08 -25.24 10.68
CA VAL A 256 9.28 -26.07 10.82
C VAL A 256 9.62 -26.75 9.51
N VAL A 257 10.83 -26.50 9.00
CA VAL A 257 11.45 -27.20 7.87
C VAL A 257 12.47 -28.19 8.43
N ARG A 258 12.35 -29.46 8.05
CA ARG A 258 13.22 -30.54 8.53
C ARG A 258 14.32 -30.86 7.51
N PRO A 259 15.48 -31.37 7.98
CA PRO A 259 16.57 -31.76 7.09
C PRO A 259 16.13 -32.75 6.01
N THR A 260 16.53 -32.50 4.78
CA THR A 260 16.26 -33.37 3.62
C THR A 260 17.51 -34.12 3.14
N GLY A 261 18.70 -33.72 3.60
CA GLY A 261 20.00 -34.29 3.23
C GLY A 261 20.71 -35.04 4.36
N SER A 262 21.81 -35.72 4.02
CA SER A 262 22.74 -36.29 5.01
C SER A 262 23.53 -35.15 5.68
N ILE A 263 23.70 -35.18 7.00
CA ILE A 263 24.51 -34.21 7.75
C ILE A 263 25.89 -34.13 7.10
N VAL A 264 26.26 -32.98 6.54
CA VAL A 264 27.60 -32.75 5.99
C VAL A 264 28.54 -32.53 7.18
N PRO A 265 29.52 -33.43 7.43
CA PRO A 265 30.47 -33.21 8.52
C PRO A 265 31.33 -31.98 8.20
N SER A 266 31.44 -31.05 9.16
CA SER A 266 32.29 -29.88 9.01
C SER A 266 33.76 -30.32 8.85
N PRO A 267 34.46 -29.96 7.75
CA PRO A 267 35.84 -30.40 7.54
C PRO A 267 36.85 -29.77 8.51
N SER A 268 36.44 -28.76 9.28
CA SER A 268 37.29 -27.88 10.09
C SER A 268 37.26 -28.18 11.60
N GLY A 269 36.50 -29.17 12.06
CA GLY A 269 36.40 -29.51 13.49
C GLY A 269 35.61 -28.51 14.35
N ALA A 270 35.09 -27.44 13.77
CA ALA A 270 34.14 -26.54 14.42
C ALA A 270 32.76 -27.20 14.53
N ALA A 271 32.12 -27.09 15.70
CA ALA A 271 30.75 -27.53 15.91
C ALA A 271 29.80 -26.56 15.20
N LEU A 272 29.26 -26.97 14.06
CA LEU A 272 28.25 -26.18 13.33
C LEU A 272 26.88 -26.29 14.03
N PRO A 273 26.02 -25.27 13.88
CA PRO A 273 24.66 -25.30 14.43
C PRO A 273 23.84 -26.43 13.79
N THR A 274 22.95 -27.03 14.58
CA THR A 274 22.04 -28.09 14.14
C THR A 274 20.59 -27.62 14.03
N SER A 275 20.29 -26.45 14.60
CA SER A 275 18.98 -25.83 14.57
C SER A 275 19.10 -24.34 14.31
N ALA A 276 18.16 -23.79 13.53
CA ALA A 276 18.07 -22.38 13.25
C ALA A 276 16.64 -21.84 13.42
N VAL A 277 16.51 -20.61 13.93
CA VAL A 277 15.25 -19.85 13.86
C VAL A 277 15.49 -18.57 13.07
N LEU A 278 14.63 -18.31 12.10
CA LEU A 278 14.65 -17.10 11.27
C LEU A 278 13.65 -16.10 11.85
N PHE A 279 14.17 -14.97 12.34
CA PHE A 279 13.36 -13.84 12.78
C PHE A 279 13.60 -12.62 11.89
N GLY A 280 12.57 -11.80 11.76
CA GLY A 280 12.62 -10.63 10.91
C GLY A 280 11.26 -10.08 10.54
N ASP A 281 11.27 -9.20 9.54
CA ASP A 281 10.08 -8.52 9.03
C ASP A 281 9.61 -9.08 7.68
N SER A 282 8.92 -8.26 6.88
CA SER A 282 8.47 -8.64 5.53
C SER A 282 9.62 -8.93 4.56
N VAL A 283 10.79 -8.30 4.73
CA VAL A 283 11.97 -8.61 3.92
C VAL A 283 12.46 -10.01 4.25
N SER A 284 12.51 -10.37 5.54
CA SER A 284 12.78 -11.74 5.95
C SER A 284 11.71 -12.72 5.46
N LEU A 285 10.42 -12.37 5.53
CA LEU A 285 9.34 -13.20 4.98
C LEU A 285 9.54 -13.51 3.49
N SER A 286 10.05 -12.56 2.71
CA SER A 286 10.31 -12.77 1.27
C SER A 286 11.49 -13.70 0.97
N LEU A 287 12.34 -14.02 1.96
CA LEU A 287 13.53 -14.87 1.81
C LEU A 287 13.47 -16.17 2.63
N GLN A 288 12.71 -16.19 3.71
CA GLN A 288 12.80 -17.23 4.75
C GLN A 288 12.42 -18.64 4.27
N ASP A 289 11.59 -18.77 3.23
CA ASP A 289 11.16 -20.06 2.71
C ASP A 289 12.35 -20.75 2.03
N ASP A 290 12.95 -20.09 1.04
CA ASP A 290 14.17 -20.56 0.36
C ASP A 290 15.35 -20.70 1.32
N LEU A 291 15.52 -19.77 2.27
CA LEU A 291 16.60 -19.85 3.25
C LEU A 291 16.43 -21.04 4.19
N ALA A 292 15.21 -21.31 4.66
CA ALA A 292 14.94 -22.47 5.50
C ALA A 292 15.18 -23.78 4.75
N GLU A 293 14.80 -23.86 3.47
CA GLU A 293 15.11 -25.02 2.63
C GLU A 293 16.62 -25.17 2.41
N ALA A 294 17.34 -24.07 2.15
CA ALA A 294 18.79 -24.08 1.96
C ALA A 294 19.55 -24.52 3.22
N LEU A 295 19.11 -24.09 4.41
CA LEU A 295 19.68 -24.52 5.70
C LEU A 295 19.32 -25.98 6.02
N ALA A 296 18.09 -26.40 5.72
CA ALA A 296 17.66 -27.79 5.89
C ALA A 296 18.41 -28.76 4.96
N ALA A 297 18.73 -28.34 3.73
CA ALA A 297 19.60 -29.08 2.83
C ALA A 297 21.02 -29.27 3.39
N ARG A 298 21.45 -28.39 4.30
CA ARG A 298 22.74 -28.46 5.02
C ARG A 298 22.65 -29.15 6.38
N GLY A 299 21.49 -29.73 6.71
CA GLY A 299 21.30 -30.57 7.89
C GLY A 299 20.68 -29.88 9.11
N LEU A 300 20.25 -28.61 8.99
CA LEU A 300 19.65 -27.90 10.11
C LEU A 300 18.13 -28.15 10.19
N VAL A 301 17.61 -28.22 11.42
CA VAL A 301 16.17 -28.01 11.64
C VAL A 301 15.93 -26.50 11.63
N THR A 302 15.16 -26.00 10.68
CA THR A 302 14.94 -24.55 10.54
C THR A 302 13.49 -24.18 10.87
N VAL A 303 13.32 -23.12 11.66
CA VAL A 303 12.03 -22.57 12.05
C VAL A 303 11.87 -21.19 11.44
N LYS A 304 10.76 -20.97 10.74
CA LYS A 304 10.40 -19.69 10.15
C LYS A 304 9.52 -18.91 11.13
N SER A 305 9.99 -17.78 11.63
CA SER A 305 9.36 -17.02 12.72
C SER A 305 9.26 -15.50 12.46
N SER A 306 9.46 -15.06 11.22
CA SER A 306 9.37 -13.64 10.85
C SER A 306 7.93 -13.13 10.85
N VAL A 307 7.76 -11.83 11.12
CA VAL A 307 6.45 -11.17 11.22
C VAL A 307 6.42 -9.97 10.28
N GLY A 308 5.60 -10.06 9.22
CA GLY A 308 5.48 -8.99 8.23
C GLY A 308 5.01 -7.68 8.86
N GLY A 309 5.64 -6.56 8.47
CA GLY A 309 5.30 -5.22 8.99
C GLY A 309 5.82 -4.90 10.39
N CYS A 310 6.39 -5.87 11.12
CA CYS A 310 6.96 -5.64 12.45
C CYS A 310 8.48 -5.74 12.40
N GLY A 311 9.17 -4.77 13.00
CA GLY A 311 10.60 -4.89 13.30
C GLY A 311 10.89 -5.86 14.43
N MET A 312 12.17 -5.97 14.76
CA MET A 312 12.67 -6.86 15.80
C MET A 312 12.73 -6.22 17.19
N LEU A 313 12.71 -4.90 17.26
CA LEU A 313 12.72 -4.18 18.53
C LEU A 313 11.33 -3.90 19.06
N THR A 314 11.21 -3.92 20.38
CA THR A 314 10.02 -3.44 21.10
C THR A 314 9.96 -1.91 21.11
N GLY A 315 8.81 -1.35 21.49
CA GLY A 315 8.51 0.07 21.35
C GLY A 315 7.86 0.38 20.01
N GLU A 316 7.10 1.46 19.93
CA GLU A 316 6.26 1.76 18.77
C GLU A 316 7.07 2.52 17.72
N PRO A 317 7.19 2.03 16.47
CA PRO A 317 7.78 2.82 15.40
C PRO A 317 6.91 4.07 15.13
N LEU A 318 7.56 5.19 14.83
CA LEU A 318 6.90 6.46 14.51
C LEU A 318 6.83 6.67 12.99
N ASP A 319 5.75 7.26 12.49
CA ASP A 319 5.57 7.81 11.13
C ASP A 319 6.48 8.99 10.83
N LEU A 320 6.51 9.43 9.57
CA LEU A 320 7.33 10.58 9.15
C LEU A 320 6.90 11.89 9.82
N GLU A 321 5.67 11.95 10.34
CA GLU A 321 5.16 13.06 11.12
C GLU A 321 5.46 12.92 12.62
N GLY A 322 6.15 11.86 13.04
CA GLY A 322 6.53 11.58 14.43
C GLY A 322 5.40 11.03 15.30
N ARG A 323 4.33 10.50 14.71
CA ARG A 323 3.20 9.88 15.42
C ARG A 323 3.39 8.35 15.45
N PRO A 324 2.96 7.64 16.50
CA PRO A 324 3.03 6.18 16.52
C PRO A 324 2.29 5.57 15.33
N GLU A 325 2.92 4.60 14.68
CA GLU A 325 2.28 3.80 13.64
C GLU A 325 1.06 3.06 14.25
N PRO A 326 -0.10 3.01 13.57
CA PRO A 326 -1.30 2.39 14.12
C PRO A 326 -1.13 0.91 14.56
N PHE A 327 -0.18 0.20 13.96
CA PHE A 327 0.16 -1.20 14.28
C PHE A 327 1.30 -1.34 15.32
N GLY A 328 1.90 -0.24 15.77
CA GLY A 328 3.13 -0.24 16.56
C GLY A 328 3.03 -0.97 17.89
N GLU A 329 1.97 -0.70 18.67
CA GLU A 329 1.75 -1.35 19.97
C GLU A 329 1.53 -2.86 19.81
N ALA A 330 0.73 -3.24 18.82
CA ALA A 330 0.48 -4.64 18.48
C ALA A 330 1.77 -5.35 18.08
N CYS A 331 2.58 -4.75 17.19
CA CYS A 331 3.88 -5.30 16.79
C CYS A 331 4.84 -5.46 17.98
N SER A 332 4.92 -4.46 18.87
CA SER A 332 5.80 -4.51 20.05
C SER A 332 5.45 -5.68 20.99
N SER A 333 4.16 -5.94 21.20
CA SER A 333 3.70 -7.07 22.02
C SER A 333 3.87 -8.42 21.32
N GLU A 334 3.51 -8.52 20.03
CA GLU A 334 3.61 -9.74 19.24
C GLU A 334 5.06 -10.17 19.08
N ILE A 335 5.97 -9.27 18.70
CA ILE A 335 7.37 -9.63 18.47
C ILE A 335 8.04 -10.11 19.77
N ARG A 336 7.74 -9.47 20.91
CA ARG A 336 8.22 -9.92 22.22
C ARG A 336 7.70 -11.30 22.56
N GLY A 337 6.40 -11.55 22.35
CA GLY A 337 5.77 -12.84 22.58
C GLY A 337 6.40 -13.93 21.72
N ARG A 338 6.57 -13.66 20.42
CA ARG A 338 7.14 -14.56 19.42
C ARG A 338 8.60 -14.91 19.71
N GLN A 339 9.44 -13.91 19.96
CA GLN A 339 10.84 -14.11 20.32
C GLN A 339 10.99 -15.01 21.55
N ASN A 340 10.20 -14.78 22.59
CA ASN A 340 10.24 -15.59 23.81
C ASN A 340 9.72 -17.02 23.57
N ALA A 341 8.56 -17.16 22.93
CA ALA A 341 7.89 -18.45 22.73
C ALA A 341 8.71 -19.37 21.83
N ASP A 342 9.15 -18.88 20.66
CA ASP A 342 9.83 -19.71 19.66
C ASP A 342 11.27 -20.02 20.09
N THR A 343 11.97 -19.09 20.76
CA THR A 343 13.29 -19.40 21.36
C THR A 343 13.17 -20.46 22.45
N ALA A 344 12.20 -20.33 23.36
CA ALA A 344 12.00 -21.31 24.44
C ALA A 344 11.59 -22.70 23.91
N GLN A 345 10.73 -22.73 22.88
CA GLN A 345 10.21 -23.95 22.29
C GLN A 345 11.27 -24.70 21.47
N TYR A 346 11.97 -23.99 20.60
CA TYR A 346 12.84 -24.61 19.60
C TYR A 346 14.32 -24.63 20.00
N ARG A 347 14.73 -23.81 20.98
CA ARG A 347 16.10 -23.75 21.53
C ARG A 347 17.18 -23.69 20.44
N PRO A 348 17.12 -22.69 19.53
CA PRO A 348 18.02 -22.64 18.37
C PRO A 348 19.49 -22.51 18.76
N ASP A 349 20.36 -23.17 18.00
CA ASP A 349 21.81 -22.93 18.02
C ASP A 349 22.16 -21.65 17.23
N LEU A 350 21.46 -21.44 16.10
CA LEU A 350 21.57 -20.27 15.23
C LEU A 350 20.27 -19.46 15.23
N VAL A 351 20.36 -18.17 15.49
CA VAL A 351 19.27 -17.22 15.29
C VAL A 351 19.65 -16.25 14.17
N VAL A 352 18.86 -16.19 13.11
CA VAL A 352 19.08 -15.23 12.01
C VAL A 352 18.15 -14.03 12.22
N TRP A 353 18.71 -12.83 12.25
CA TRP A 353 17.98 -11.56 12.32
C TRP A 353 18.10 -10.83 10.98
N LEU A 354 16.98 -10.71 10.27
CA LEU A 354 16.86 -9.87 9.07
C LEU A 354 15.66 -8.93 9.19
N SER A 355 15.89 -7.65 9.46
CA SER A 355 14.82 -6.65 9.47
C SER A 355 15.35 -5.26 9.12
N TYR A 356 14.57 -4.52 8.36
CA TYR A 356 14.81 -3.12 8.01
C TYR A 356 14.13 -2.15 8.98
N TRP A 357 13.03 -2.53 9.64
CA TRP A 357 12.17 -1.64 10.45
C TRP A 357 12.86 -0.87 11.57
N GLU A 358 14.06 -1.27 11.97
CA GLU A 358 14.89 -0.53 12.92
C GLU A 358 15.35 0.85 12.42
N TRP A 359 15.09 1.20 11.16
CA TRP A 359 15.40 2.52 10.60
C TRP A 359 14.48 3.66 11.09
N ARG A 360 13.35 3.35 11.74
CA ARG A 360 12.37 4.35 12.19
C ARG A 360 12.69 4.84 13.60
N ASP A 361 12.37 6.10 13.86
CA ASP A 361 12.26 6.63 15.22
C ASP A 361 11.28 5.78 16.04
N ARG A 362 11.50 5.72 17.35
CA ARG A 362 10.68 4.89 18.24
C ARG A 362 10.13 5.66 19.42
N LEU A 363 8.91 5.32 19.81
CA LEU A 363 8.35 5.70 21.10
C LEU A 363 8.53 4.53 22.08
N VAL A 364 9.22 4.80 23.18
CA VAL A 364 9.50 3.83 24.23
C VAL A 364 9.03 4.41 25.55
N ASP A 365 7.99 3.83 26.15
CA ASP A 365 7.40 4.30 27.41
C ASP A 365 7.01 5.79 27.38
N GLY A 366 6.54 6.27 26.22
CA GLY A 366 6.16 7.67 26.00
C GLY A 366 7.33 8.62 25.73
N VAL A 367 8.57 8.11 25.68
CA VAL A 367 9.77 8.88 25.33
C VAL A 367 10.17 8.57 23.90
N ARG A 368 10.35 9.62 23.10
CA ARG A 368 10.79 9.51 21.70
C ARG A 368 12.30 9.28 21.63
N ALA A 369 12.71 8.31 20.83
CA ALA A 369 14.08 7.97 20.52
C ALA A 369 14.33 8.16 19.02
N ASP A 370 15.09 9.19 18.69
CA ASP A 370 15.36 9.60 17.32
C ASP A 370 16.63 8.92 16.80
N ILE A 371 16.50 8.05 15.81
CA ILE A 371 17.65 7.35 15.25
C ILE A 371 18.61 8.35 14.57
N GLY A 372 19.92 8.17 14.75
CA GLY A 372 20.91 9.12 14.26
C GLY A 372 21.30 10.19 15.29
N THR A 373 20.55 10.33 16.39
CA THR A 373 20.96 11.16 17.53
C THR A 373 21.70 10.31 18.57
N PRO A 374 22.67 10.86 19.32
CA PRO A 374 23.38 10.10 20.36
C PRO A 374 22.44 9.47 21.41
N GLU A 375 21.43 10.22 21.85
CA GLU A 375 20.46 9.78 22.85
C GLU A 375 19.52 8.70 22.29
N GLY A 376 19.02 8.88 21.06
CA GLY A 376 18.16 7.90 20.41
C GLY A 376 18.91 6.62 20.05
N ASP A 377 20.12 6.72 19.49
CA ASP A 377 21.00 5.58 19.22
C ASP A 377 21.26 4.74 20.47
N ALA A 378 21.48 5.38 21.63
CA ALA A 378 21.66 4.67 22.89
C ALA A 378 20.42 3.87 23.30
N VAL A 379 19.22 4.41 23.05
CA VAL A 379 17.95 3.69 23.29
C VAL A 379 17.80 2.53 22.30
N ILE A 380 18.08 2.75 21.01
CA ILE A 380 17.99 1.70 19.99
C ILE A 380 18.97 0.56 20.28
N LEU A 381 20.23 0.86 20.63
CA LEU A 381 21.22 -0.16 21.02
C LEU A 381 20.80 -0.94 22.27
N ARG A 382 20.21 -0.27 23.26
CA ARG A 382 19.66 -0.96 24.45
C ARG A 382 18.55 -1.94 24.04
N LEU A 383 17.61 -1.51 23.20
CA LEU A 383 16.53 -2.37 22.71
C LEU A 383 17.08 -3.56 21.87
N MET A 384 18.13 -3.33 21.09
CA MET A 384 18.82 -4.40 20.36
C MET A 384 19.44 -5.42 21.32
N ALA A 385 20.14 -4.97 22.36
CA ALA A 385 20.72 -5.84 23.37
C ALA A 385 19.64 -6.65 24.13
N GLU A 386 18.54 -6.00 24.53
CA GLU A 386 17.39 -6.69 25.15
C GLU A 386 16.77 -7.75 24.21
N THR A 387 16.82 -7.52 22.90
CA THR A 387 16.37 -8.47 21.89
C THR A 387 17.31 -9.65 21.78
N VAL A 388 18.63 -9.42 21.76
CA VAL A 388 19.65 -10.48 21.83
C VAL A 388 19.49 -11.31 23.10
N ASP A 389 19.22 -10.71 24.26
CA ASP A 389 18.99 -11.43 25.51
C ASP A 389 17.81 -12.41 25.41
N ARG A 390 16.72 -12.01 24.75
CA ARG A 390 15.57 -12.90 24.51
C ARG A 390 15.94 -14.05 23.57
N LEU A 391 16.57 -13.73 22.45
CA LEU A 391 16.93 -14.67 21.39
C LEU A 391 18.01 -15.68 21.81
N THR A 392 18.85 -15.31 22.78
CA THR A 392 19.94 -16.16 23.29
C THR A 392 19.63 -16.79 24.65
N SER A 393 18.41 -16.64 25.16
CA SER A 393 17.99 -17.15 26.48
C SER A 393 18.15 -18.65 26.67
N THR A 394 18.27 -19.42 25.58
CA THR A 394 18.50 -20.87 25.59
C THR A 394 19.92 -21.29 25.20
N GLY A 395 20.83 -20.34 25.02
CA GLY A 395 22.24 -20.56 24.66
C GLY A 395 22.57 -20.47 23.17
N GLY A 396 21.66 -19.96 22.34
CA GLY A 396 21.89 -19.77 20.89
C GLY A 396 22.77 -18.57 20.56
N HIS A 397 23.21 -18.51 19.30
CA HIS A 397 24.03 -17.42 18.75
C HIS A 397 23.25 -16.63 17.71
N VAL A 398 23.28 -15.29 17.79
CA VAL A 398 22.55 -14.40 16.87
C VAL A 398 23.48 -13.96 15.74
N VAL A 399 23.06 -14.18 14.50
CA VAL A 399 23.67 -13.59 13.32
C VAL A 399 22.75 -12.50 12.78
N VAL A 400 23.19 -11.25 12.87
CA VAL A 400 22.49 -10.09 12.32
C VAL A 400 22.98 -9.82 10.91
N LEU A 401 22.05 -9.69 9.96
CA LEU A 401 22.39 -9.40 8.58
C LEU A 401 22.57 -7.90 8.37
N LEU A 402 23.74 -7.48 7.86
CA LEU A 402 23.94 -6.11 7.42
C LEU A 402 23.16 -5.90 6.11
N LEU A 403 22.45 -4.78 6.06
CA LEU A 403 21.39 -4.54 5.10
C LEU A 403 21.91 -3.83 3.85
N PRO A 404 21.58 -4.32 2.64
CA PRO A 404 21.78 -3.55 1.42
C PRO A 404 21.09 -2.19 1.44
N VAL A 405 21.74 -1.17 0.88
CA VAL A 405 21.07 0.12 0.62
C VAL A 405 20.13 -0.06 -0.59
N PRO A 406 18.81 0.09 -0.41
CA PRO A 406 17.83 -0.10 -1.48
C PRO A 406 17.97 0.98 -2.56
N GLN A 407 17.59 0.65 -3.79
CA GLN A 407 17.37 1.68 -4.83
C GLN A 407 16.01 2.35 -4.59
N ASN A 408 15.96 3.68 -4.71
CA ASN A 408 14.73 4.47 -4.55
C ASN A 408 13.83 4.30 -5.77
N THR A 409 13.20 3.13 -5.93
CA THR A 409 12.46 2.79 -7.14
C THR A 409 10.96 2.58 -6.91
N ASP A 410 10.50 2.53 -5.65
CA ASP A 410 9.07 2.40 -5.31
C ASP A 410 8.61 3.25 -4.12
N SER A 411 7.28 3.43 -3.95
CA SER A 411 6.67 4.38 -2.99
C SER A 411 7.05 4.17 -1.52
N TYR A 412 7.43 2.95 -1.13
CA TYR A 412 7.89 2.63 0.23
C TYR A 412 9.36 3.04 0.45
N THR A 413 10.23 2.76 -0.53
CA THR A 413 11.64 3.21 -0.52
C THR A 413 11.80 4.72 -0.75
N HIS A 414 10.78 5.36 -1.33
CA HIS A 414 10.71 6.82 -1.51
C HIS A 414 10.40 7.60 -0.22
N GLN A 415 10.17 6.93 0.92
CA GLN A 415 10.04 7.63 2.19
C GLN A 415 11.34 8.38 2.49
N VAL A 416 11.21 9.70 2.67
CA VAL A 416 12.34 10.60 2.89
C VAL A 416 13.21 10.08 4.03
N GLY A 417 14.51 9.91 3.77
CA GLY A 417 15.50 9.48 4.76
C GLY A 417 15.71 7.97 4.87
N PHE A 418 14.89 7.11 4.25
CA PHE A 418 15.05 5.65 4.41
C PHE A 418 16.40 5.13 3.92
N ALA A 419 16.76 5.39 2.65
CA ALA A 419 18.04 4.98 2.08
C ALA A 419 19.25 5.62 2.78
N ASP A 420 19.06 6.83 3.34
CA ASP A 420 20.10 7.56 4.08
C ASP A 420 20.34 6.99 5.48
N THR A 421 19.30 6.42 6.12
CA THR A 421 19.39 5.83 7.47
C THR A 421 19.92 4.40 7.47
N VAL A 422 19.77 3.62 6.37
CA VAL A 422 20.26 2.23 6.32
C VAL A 422 21.77 2.11 6.63
N PRO A 423 22.67 2.96 6.08
CA PRO A 423 24.08 2.94 6.48
C PRO A 423 24.30 3.16 7.98
N HIS A 424 23.53 4.06 8.60
CA HIS A 424 23.59 4.32 10.04
C HIS A 424 23.07 3.14 10.86
N LEU A 425 21.98 2.50 10.41
CA LEU A 425 21.46 1.28 11.02
C LEU A 425 22.49 0.13 10.97
N ASN A 426 23.17 -0.05 9.83
CA ASN A 426 24.27 -1.02 9.72
C ASN A 426 25.42 -0.70 10.68
N ASP A 427 25.72 0.58 10.92
CA ASP A 427 26.69 0.99 11.94
C ASP A 427 26.24 0.63 13.37
N LEU A 428 24.95 0.79 13.69
CA LEU A 428 24.39 0.33 14.97
C LEU A 428 24.49 -1.19 15.13
N PHE A 429 24.23 -1.99 14.09
CA PHE A 429 24.46 -3.43 14.13
C PHE A 429 25.94 -3.80 14.34
N ARG A 430 26.87 -3.05 13.75
CA ARG A 430 28.31 -3.21 14.01
C ARG A 430 28.67 -2.90 15.46
N ARG A 431 28.12 -1.82 16.02
CA ARG A 431 28.29 -1.46 17.44
C ARG A 431 27.72 -2.54 18.38
N LEU A 432 26.55 -3.10 18.07
CA LEU A 432 25.94 -4.20 18.82
C LEU A 432 26.87 -5.42 18.85
N ALA A 433 27.31 -5.90 17.68
CA ALA A 433 28.18 -7.07 17.58
C ALA A 433 29.54 -6.84 18.27
N ALA A 434 30.11 -5.63 18.16
CA ALA A 434 31.35 -5.28 18.86
C ALA A 434 31.20 -5.26 20.39
N SER A 435 30.00 -4.92 20.89
CA SER A 435 29.72 -4.91 22.33
C SER A 435 29.47 -6.31 22.92
N ASP A 436 29.08 -7.28 22.08
CA ASP A 436 28.75 -8.64 22.51
C ASP A 436 29.18 -9.71 21.48
N PRO A 437 30.48 -9.82 21.18
CA PRO A 437 30.99 -10.72 20.15
C PRO A 437 30.82 -12.20 20.51
N ALA A 438 30.54 -12.51 21.78
CA ALA A 438 30.34 -13.88 22.25
C ALA A 438 28.97 -14.44 21.84
N ARG A 439 27.98 -13.58 21.58
CA ARG A 439 26.60 -13.97 21.25
C ARG A 439 26.12 -13.43 19.91
N VAL A 440 26.82 -12.44 19.35
CA VAL A 440 26.40 -11.74 18.15
C VAL A 440 27.50 -11.76 17.10
N SER A 441 27.14 -12.14 15.88
CA SER A 441 27.99 -12.01 14.70
C SER A 441 27.24 -11.34 13.56
N LEU A 442 27.99 -10.93 12.54
CA LEU A 442 27.46 -10.22 11.38
C LEU A 442 27.74 -11.01 10.11
N VAL A 443 26.75 -11.03 9.21
CA VAL A 443 26.93 -11.45 7.82
C VAL A 443 26.49 -10.30 6.93
N ASP A 444 27.31 -9.95 5.94
CA ASP A 444 27.02 -8.86 5.04
C ASP A 444 26.15 -9.33 3.88
N LEU A 445 24.85 -9.02 3.95
CA LEU A 445 23.92 -9.36 2.86
C LEU A 445 24.12 -8.45 1.64
N ASP A 446 24.68 -7.24 1.82
CA ASP A 446 25.06 -6.35 0.72
C ASP A 446 26.17 -6.97 -0.12
N GLU A 447 27.18 -7.59 0.48
CA GLU A 447 28.21 -8.28 -0.30
C GLU A 447 27.64 -9.44 -1.14
N ILE A 448 26.67 -10.18 -0.60
CA ILE A 448 26.04 -11.32 -1.28
C ILE A 448 25.14 -10.88 -2.42
N VAL A 449 24.25 -9.92 -2.17
CA VAL A 449 23.21 -9.50 -3.11
C VAL A 449 23.72 -8.41 -4.07
N CYS A 450 24.57 -7.55 -3.56
CA CYS A 450 24.94 -6.29 -4.19
C CYS A 450 26.41 -6.23 -4.58
N ALA A 451 27.25 -7.21 -4.22
CA ALA A 451 28.66 -7.27 -4.59
C ALA A 451 29.40 -5.92 -4.42
N GLY A 452 29.07 -5.18 -3.34
CA GLY A 452 29.64 -3.87 -3.02
C GLY A 452 29.15 -2.68 -3.86
N ALA A 453 28.13 -2.87 -4.70
CA ALA A 453 27.50 -1.77 -5.44
C ALA A 453 26.49 -1.03 -4.54
N SER A 454 26.64 0.28 -4.40
CA SER A 454 25.72 1.14 -3.66
C SER A 454 25.29 2.34 -4.52
N PRO A 455 23.97 2.56 -4.75
CA PRO A 455 22.86 1.75 -4.26
C PRO A 455 22.76 0.40 -5.00
N CYS A 456 22.27 -0.62 -4.31
CA CYS A 456 22.32 -1.99 -4.79
C CYS A 456 21.44 -2.21 -6.04
N PRO A 457 21.96 -2.81 -7.12
CA PRO A 457 21.26 -2.92 -8.40
C PRO A 457 19.96 -3.72 -8.31
N GLU A 458 18.96 -3.34 -9.11
CA GLU A 458 17.71 -4.09 -9.24
C GLU A 458 17.90 -5.47 -9.87
N HIS A 459 18.90 -5.60 -10.77
CA HIS A 459 19.19 -6.82 -11.49
C HIS A 459 20.62 -7.33 -11.24
N ARG A 460 20.77 -8.65 -11.09
CA ARG A 460 22.04 -9.36 -11.00
C ARG A 460 22.01 -10.57 -11.92
N ASP A 461 23.04 -10.73 -12.73
CA ASP A 461 23.16 -11.84 -13.69
C ASP A 461 21.92 -12.02 -14.61
N GLY A 462 21.25 -10.91 -14.95
CA GLY A 462 20.03 -10.90 -15.77
C GLY A 462 18.72 -11.21 -15.03
N MET A 463 18.78 -11.48 -13.72
CA MET A 463 17.62 -11.73 -12.86
C MET A 463 17.28 -10.51 -12.02
N GLN A 464 16.00 -10.23 -11.84
CA GLN A 464 15.54 -9.21 -10.90
C GLN A 464 15.56 -9.80 -9.48
N ILE A 465 16.46 -9.32 -8.63
CA ILE A 465 16.61 -9.90 -7.28
C ILE A 465 15.50 -9.41 -6.34
N ARG A 466 15.06 -8.16 -6.51
CA ARG A 466 14.05 -7.53 -5.65
C ARG A 466 12.96 -6.84 -6.45
N VAL A 467 11.71 -6.99 -6.00
CA VAL A 467 10.53 -6.49 -6.73
C VAL A 467 10.35 -4.97 -6.58
N ASP A 468 10.65 -4.43 -5.39
CA ASP A 468 10.41 -3.05 -4.98
C ASP A 468 11.66 -2.39 -4.37
N GLY A 469 12.85 -2.95 -4.67
CA GLY A 469 14.12 -2.53 -4.10
C GLY A 469 14.43 -3.09 -2.71
N LEU A 470 13.46 -3.74 -2.02
CA LEU A 470 13.63 -4.36 -0.71
C LEU A 470 13.31 -5.85 -0.69
N HIS A 471 12.10 -6.24 -1.09
CA HIS A 471 11.59 -7.61 -0.99
C HIS A 471 12.10 -8.47 -2.13
N PHE A 472 12.50 -9.70 -1.80
CA PHE A 472 13.01 -10.65 -2.78
C PHE A 472 11.90 -11.14 -3.71
N THR A 473 12.22 -11.26 -5.00
CA THR A 473 11.40 -12.05 -5.93
C THR A 473 11.59 -13.54 -5.65
N GLU A 474 10.72 -14.41 -6.16
CA GLU A 474 10.89 -15.87 -6.05
C GLU A 474 12.26 -16.32 -6.60
N GLU A 475 12.62 -15.81 -7.78
CA GLU A 475 13.93 -16.10 -8.41
C GLU A 475 15.09 -15.51 -7.60
N GLY A 476 14.94 -14.30 -7.06
CA GLY A 476 15.94 -13.63 -6.22
C GLY A 476 16.16 -14.33 -4.89
N ALA A 477 15.10 -14.82 -4.24
CA ALA A 477 15.17 -15.58 -3.00
C ALA A 477 15.88 -16.92 -3.23
N ALA A 478 15.48 -17.68 -4.25
CA ALA A 478 16.12 -18.95 -4.63
C ALA A 478 17.60 -18.79 -4.98
N TRP A 479 17.99 -17.63 -5.54
CA TRP A 479 19.39 -17.32 -5.83
C TRP A 479 20.19 -16.91 -4.57
N THR A 480 19.58 -16.11 -3.69
CA THR A 480 20.24 -15.53 -2.51
C THR A 480 20.38 -16.54 -1.37
N ALA A 481 19.33 -17.30 -1.09
CA ALA A 481 19.24 -18.23 0.03
C ALA A 481 20.41 -19.23 0.14
N PRO A 482 20.82 -19.96 -0.92
CA PRO A 482 21.93 -20.90 -0.80
C PRO A 482 23.27 -20.22 -0.50
N ARG A 483 23.51 -19.01 -1.03
CA ARG A 483 24.73 -18.22 -0.76
C ARG A 483 24.75 -17.70 0.68
N LEU A 484 23.61 -17.21 1.15
CA LEU A 484 23.44 -16.77 2.52
C LEU A 484 23.58 -17.93 3.51
N ALA A 485 23.02 -19.10 3.20
CA ALA A 485 23.16 -20.30 4.02
C ALA A 485 24.63 -20.74 4.15
N ASP A 486 25.43 -20.64 3.07
CA ASP A 486 26.88 -20.91 3.15
C ASP A 486 27.60 -19.89 4.03
N ALA A 487 27.26 -18.60 3.92
CA ALA A 487 27.85 -17.55 4.75
C ALA A 487 27.51 -17.73 6.24
N LEU A 488 26.25 -18.07 6.57
CA LEU A 488 25.79 -18.33 7.94
C LEU A 488 26.48 -19.53 8.60
N LEU A 489 26.95 -20.49 7.79
CA LEU A 489 27.61 -21.71 8.24
C LEU A 489 29.13 -21.67 8.04
N ASP A 490 29.69 -20.51 7.72
CA ASP A 490 31.14 -20.34 7.63
C ASP A 490 31.75 -20.68 9.01
N PRO A 491 32.67 -21.66 9.09
CA PRO A 491 33.32 -22.05 10.34
C PRO A 491 33.99 -20.88 11.06
N ALA A 492 34.36 -19.79 10.38
CA ALA A 492 34.91 -18.59 11.00
C ALA A 492 33.92 -17.89 11.95
N LEU A 493 32.61 -18.00 11.72
CA LEU A 493 31.57 -17.46 12.61
C LEU A 493 31.41 -18.25 13.91
N TRP A 494 31.84 -19.52 13.92
CA TRP A 494 31.57 -20.49 14.98
C TRP A 494 32.82 -20.90 15.77
N ARG A 495 33.95 -20.20 15.59
CA ARG A 495 35.12 -20.42 16.43
C ARG A 495 34.89 -19.71 17.76
N GLU A 496 35.18 -20.40 18.87
CA GLU A 496 35.26 -19.73 20.15
C GLU A 496 36.36 -18.64 20.08
N PRO A 497 36.09 -17.42 20.56
CA PRO A 497 37.04 -16.30 20.52
C PRO A 497 38.32 -16.55 21.32
#